data_AF-A0A819IVL4-F1
#
_entry.id   AF-A0A819IVL4-F1
#
_cell.length_a   1.000
_cell.length_b   1.000
_cell.length_c   1.000
_cell.angle_alpha   90.00
_cell.angle_beta   90.00
_cell.angle_gamma   90.00
#
_symmetry.space_group_name_H-M   'P 1'
#
loop_
_entity.id
_entity.type
_entity.pdbx_description
1 polymer ?
#
loop_
_entity_poly.entity_id
_entity_poly.type
_entity_poly.pdbx_seq_one_letter_code
_entity_poly.pdbx_strand_id
1 'polypeptide(L)'
;MMYTIFGRKMHVFGQDNQAKPQDKAFAEKFYLQLTNVLLPTGLVKPNRVTKITGGLNGVEEGFQRMMDKQVAAEKFIYTMAETSKPQI
;
A
#
# COMPACT_ATOMS: atom_id res chain seq x y z
N MET A 1 -14.17 6.95 6.84
CA MET A 1 -13.37 6.10 7.75
C MET A 1 -11.98 5.75 7.21
N MET A 2 -11.77 5.22 6.00
CA MET A 2 -10.42 5.22 5.37
C MET A 2 -10.25 6.28 4.28
N TYR A 3 -11.26 6.49 3.44
CA TYR A 3 -11.13 7.39 2.29
C TYR A 3 -10.88 8.86 2.66
N THR A 4 -11.28 9.27 3.85
CA THR A 4 -11.27 10.67 4.32
C THR A 4 -10.16 10.96 5.33
N ILE A 5 -9.24 10.02 5.58
CA ILE A 5 -8.14 10.17 6.57
C ILE A 5 -7.20 11.33 6.27
N PHE A 6 -7.12 11.77 5.01
CA PHE A 6 -6.33 12.92 4.61
C PHE A 6 -7.06 14.26 4.84
N GLY A 7 -8.25 14.24 5.45
CA GLY A 7 -9.06 15.43 5.71
C GLY A 7 -9.68 16.05 4.45
N ARG A 8 -9.83 15.26 3.38
CA ARG A 8 -10.36 15.71 2.09
C ARG A 8 -11.61 14.91 1.72
N LYS A 9 -12.54 15.54 1.00
CA LYS A 9 -13.67 14.84 0.38
C LYS A 9 -13.15 13.88 -0.68
N MET A 10 -13.74 12.70 -0.78
CA MET A 10 -13.35 11.69 -1.76
C MET A 10 -14.57 11.06 -2.41
N HIS A 11 -14.54 10.94 -3.74
CA HIS A 11 -15.53 10.16 -4.49
C HIS A 11 -14.99 8.76 -4.71
N VAL A 12 -15.61 7.75 -4.11
CA VAL A 12 -15.14 6.36 -4.16
C VAL A 12 -16.33 5.44 -4.36
N PHE A 13 -16.24 4.51 -5.30
CA PHE A 13 -17.29 3.55 -5.64
C PHE A 13 -18.68 4.19 -5.89
N GLY A 14 -18.71 5.35 -6.56
CA GLY A 14 -19.97 6.06 -6.83
C GLY A 14 -20.55 6.79 -5.61
N GLN A 15 -19.84 6.83 -4.47
CA GLN A 15 -20.27 7.50 -3.26
C GLN A 15 -19.39 8.70 -2.90
N ASP A 16 -20.04 9.82 -2.57
CA ASP A 16 -19.38 11.01 -2.05
C ASP A 16 -19.13 10.89 -0.54
N ASN A 17 -17.87 10.77 -0.17
CA ASN A 17 -17.42 10.72 1.21
C ASN A 17 -16.95 12.11 1.63
N GLN A 18 -17.77 12.81 2.42
CA GLN A 18 -17.40 14.11 2.99
C GLN A 18 -16.27 13.96 4.02
N ALA A 19 -15.36 14.94 4.04
CA ALA A 19 -14.27 14.95 5.00
C ALA A 19 -14.80 15.04 6.43
N LYS A 20 -14.35 14.11 7.29
CA LYS A 20 -14.64 14.13 8.73
C LYS A 20 -13.32 14.36 9.49
N PRO A 21 -13.19 15.44 10.26
CA PRO A 21 -11.97 15.72 11.03
C PRO A 21 -11.54 14.55 11.93
N GLN A 22 -12.51 13.79 12.44
CA GLN A 22 -12.30 12.61 13.29
C GLN A 22 -11.54 11.49 12.56
N ASP A 23 -11.74 11.31 11.25
CA ASP A 23 -11.05 10.27 10.47
C ASP A 23 -9.54 10.58 10.37
N LYS A 24 -9.19 11.86 10.19
CA LYS A 24 -7.79 12.31 10.19
C LYS A 24 -7.15 12.12 11.57
N ALA A 25 -7.81 12.60 12.62
CA ALA A 25 -7.31 12.49 13.99
C ALA A 25 -7.10 11.02 14.42
N PHE A 26 -8.03 10.14 14.04
CA PHE A 26 -7.89 8.70 14.25
C PHE A 26 -6.69 8.14 13.48
N ALA A 27 -6.55 8.45 12.20
CA ALA A 27 -5.46 7.95 11.37
C ALA A 27 -4.10 8.37 11.92
N GLU A 28 -3.91 9.64 12.28
CA GLU A 28 -2.67 10.14 12.88
C GLU A 28 -2.28 9.35 14.13
N LYS A 29 -3.23 9.16 15.06
CA LYS A 29 -3.00 8.35 16.27
C LYS A 29 -2.68 6.89 15.92
N PHE A 30 -3.43 6.30 15.00
CA PHE A 30 -3.26 4.92 14.60
C PHE A 30 -1.91 4.67 13.92
N TYR A 31 -1.47 5.55 13.02
CA TYR A 31 -0.16 5.44 12.36
C TYR A 31 1.01 5.51 13.36
N LEU A 32 0.90 6.33 14.42
CA LEU A 32 1.87 6.38 15.51
C LEU A 32 1.89 5.06 16.29
N GLN A 33 0.72 4.52 16.65
CA GLN A 33 0.64 3.22 17.34
C GLN A 33 1.16 2.06 16.48
N LEU A 34 0.84 2.06 15.18
CA LEU A 34 1.28 1.06 14.22
C LEU A 34 2.81 1.04 14.12
N THR A 35 3.41 2.21 13.90
CA THR A 35 4.86 2.36 13.69
C THR A 35 5.67 2.14 14.96
N ASN A 36 5.22 2.67 16.10
CA ASN A 36 6.02 2.67 17.33
C ASN A 36 5.80 1.43 18.20
N VAL A 37 4.67 0.73 18.04
CA VAL A 37 4.30 -0.39 18.92
C VAL A 37 4.00 -1.65 18.13
N LEU A 38 2.98 -1.62 17.26
CA LEU A 38 2.44 -2.86 16.69
C LEU A 38 3.41 -3.56 15.72
N LEU A 39 4.11 -2.80 14.88
CA LEU A 39 5.12 -3.36 13.96
C LEU A 39 6.40 -3.81 14.70
N PRO A 40 7.02 -3.00 15.59
CA PRO A 40 8.24 -3.43 16.30
C PRO A 40 8.03 -4.62 17.22
N THR A 41 6.85 -4.75 17.84
CA THR A 41 6.51 -5.89 18.72
C THR A 41 6.08 -7.13 17.93
N GLY A 42 5.84 -7.01 16.63
CA GLY A 42 5.37 -8.11 15.79
C GLY A 42 3.92 -8.54 16.05
N LEU A 43 3.15 -7.75 16.81
CA LEU A 43 1.71 -7.96 17.01
C LEU A 43 0.92 -7.78 15.70
N VAL A 44 1.43 -6.94 14.80
CA VAL A 44 0.98 -6.86 13.41
C VAL A 44 2.15 -7.28 12.52
N LYS A 45 1.89 -8.24 11.62
CA LYS A 45 2.87 -8.71 10.63
C LYS A 45 2.38 -8.39 9.23
N PRO A 46 3.27 -8.02 8.29
CA PRO A 46 2.89 -7.89 6.89
C PRO A 46 2.44 -9.25 6.34
N ASN A 47 1.68 -9.22 5.25
CA ASN A 47 1.42 -10.43 4.48
C ASN A 47 2.74 -11.00 3.92
N ARG A 48 2.76 -12.26 3.49
CA ARG A 48 3.94 -12.86 2.84
C ARG A 48 4.42 -11.96 1.70
N VAL A 49 5.71 -11.63 1.71
CA VAL A 49 6.32 -10.74 0.72
C VAL A 49 7.13 -11.55 -0.28
N THR A 50 6.95 -11.22 -1.56
CA THR A 50 7.83 -11.66 -2.65
C THR A 50 8.47 -10.44 -3.28
N LYS A 51 9.80 -10.36 -3.22
CA LYS A 51 10.56 -9.26 -3.81
C LYS A 51 10.76 -9.54 -5.29
N ILE A 52 10.34 -8.60 -6.13
CA ILE A 52 10.55 -8.68 -7.58
C ILE A 52 11.74 -7.80 -7.93
N THR A 53 12.69 -8.37 -8.69
CA THR A 53 13.93 -7.70 -9.08
C THR A 53 13.71 -6.71 -10.22
N GLY A 54 14.57 -5.68 -10.31
CA GLY A 54 14.56 -4.72 -11.42
C GLY A 54 13.76 -3.46 -11.15
N GLY A 55 13.35 -3.26 -9.89
CA GLY A 55 12.69 -2.04 -9.42
C GLY A 55 11.39 -1.76 -10.16
N LEU A 56 11.21 -0.51 -10.58
CA LEU A 56 9.96 -0.08 -11.24
C LEU A 56 9.73 -0.75 -12.59
N ASN A 57 10.77 -1.31 -13.23
CA ASN A 57 10.65 -2.00 -14.52
C ASN A 57 9.83 -3.30 -14.41
N GLY A 58 9.74 -3.91 -13.22
CA GLY A 58 8.96 -5.13 -12.99
C GLY A 58 7.49 -4.91 -12.60
N VAL A 59 7.05 -3.66 -12.47
CA VAL A 59 5.70 -3.34 -11.96
C VAL A 59 4.62 -3.81 -12.93
N GLU A 60 4.82 -3.63 -14.23
CA GLU A 60 3.87 -4.05 -15.27
C GLU A 60 3.67 -5.57 -15.27
N GLU A 61 4.77 -6.34 -15.23
CA GLU A 61 4.74 -7.80 -15.08
C GLU A 61 3.98 -8.21 -13.80
N GLY A 62 4.20 -7.49 -12.69
CA GLY A 62 3.48 -7.70 -11.44
C GLY A 62 1.97 -7.60 -11.57
N PHE A 63 1.50 -6.55 -12.25
CA PHE A 63 0.07 -6.38 -12.52
C PHE A 63 -0.45 -7.48 -13.45
N GLN A 64 0.31 -7.86 -14.47
CA GLN A 64 -0.07 -8.96 -15.36
C GLN A 64 -0.26 -10.27 -14.59
N ARG A 65 0.70 -10.65 -13.74
CA ARG A 65 0.61 -11.83 -12.87
C ARG A 65 -0.59 -11.78 -11.91
N MET A 66 -0.95 -10.59 -11.41
CA MET A 66 -2.16 -10.40 -10.60
C MET A 66 -3.43 -10.66 -11.42
N MET A 67 -3.52 -10.11 -12.64
CA MET A 67 -4.65 -10.31 -13.54
C MET A 67 -4.79 -11.78 -13.97
N ASP A 68 -3.67 -12.45 -14.20
CA ASP A 68 -3.59 -13.87 -14.58
C ASP A 68 -3.81 -14.82 -13.39
N LYS A 69 -4.16 -14.30 -12.21
CA LYS A 69 -4.41 -15.06 -10.97
C LYS A 69 -3.21 -15.90 -10.51
N GLN A 70 -1.99 -15.44 -10.81
CA GLN A 70 -0.73 -16.09 -10.43
C GLN A 70 -0.18 -15.60 -9.08
N VAL A 71 -0.92 -14.74 -8.37
CA VAL A 71 -0.56 -14.23 -7.05
C VAL A 71 -1.19 -15.14 -5.99
N ALA A 72 -0.35 -15.84 -5.23
CA ALA A 72 -0.80 -16.74 -4.18
C ALA A 72 -0.65 -16.06 -2.81
N ALA A 73 -1.70 -15.36 -2.34
CA ALA A 73 -1.76 -14.76 -1.00
C ALA A 73 -0.48 -14.01 -0.56
N GLU A 74 0.17 -13.32 -1.50
CA GLU A 74 1.44 -12.64 -1.29
C GLU A 74 1.37 -11.21 -1.80
N LYS A 75 2.31 -10.39 -1.32
CA LYS A 75 2.50 -9.02 -1.80
C LYS A 75 3.80 -8.93 -2.56
N PHE A 76 3.73 -8.56 -3.84
CA PHE A 76 4.90 -8.18 -4.61
C PHE A 76 5.44 -6.82 -4.14
N ILE A 77 6.73 -6.77 -3.88
CA ILE A 77 7.46 -5.57 -3.44
C ILE A 77 8.60 -5.29 -4.41
N TYR A 78 8.75 -4.02 -4.77
CA TYR A 78 9.71 -3.53 -5.74
C TYR A 78 10.62 -2.50 -5.07
N THR A 79 11.94 -2.70 -5.15
CA THR A 79 12.91 -1.74 -4.61
C THR A 79 13.24 -0.70 -5.68
N MET A 80 12.90 0.57 -5.47
CA MET A 80 13.17 1.63 -6.47
C MET A 80 14.64 1.73 -6.90
N ALA A 81 15.58 1.47 -5.98
CA ALA A 81 17.02 1.52 -6.26
C ALA A 81 17.50 0.50 -7.31
N GLU A 82 16.70 -0.54 -7.59
CA GLU A 82 17.00 -1.55 -8.61
C GLU A 82 16.53 -1.15 -10.01
N THR A 83 15.90 0.04 -10.16
CA THR A 83 15.39 0.51 -11.45
C THR A 83 16.55 0.99 -12.32
N SER A 84 16.91 0.20 -13.33
CA SER A 84 17.80 0.63 -14.40
C SER A 84 17.06 1.50 -15.42
N LYS A 85 17.79 2.37 -16.13
CA LYS A 85 17.21 3.09 -17.28
C LYS A 85 16.75 2.06 -18.32
N PRO A 86 15.57 2.24 -18.93
CA PRO A 86 15.16 1.43 -20.07
C PRO A 86 16.26 1.46 -21.12
N GLN A 87 16.67 0.29 -21.60
CA GLN A 87 17.50 0.19 -22.80
C GLN A 87 16.58 0.49 -23.97
N ILE A 88 16.56 1.76 -24.38
CA ILE A 88 15.86 2.24 -25.59
C ILE A 88 16.65 1.78 -26.81
#